data_AF-A0A9P5Y0Y5-F1
#
_entry.id   AF-A0A9P5Y0Y5-F1
#
_cell.length_a   1.000
_cell.length_b   1.000
_cell.length_c   1.000
_cell.angle_alpha   90.00
_cell.angle_beta   90.00
_cell.angle_gamma   90.00
#
_symmetry.space_group_name_H-M   'P 1'
#
loop_
_entity.id
_entity.type
_entity.pdbx_description
1 polymer ?
#
loop_
_entity_poly.entity_id
_entity_poly.type
_entity_poly.pdbx_seq_one_letter_code
_entity_poly.pdbx_strand_id
1 'polypeptide(L)'
;LKDFFSEFELFTYNPAQPATEEFHRLSRLYGWDREETAEVRERFKNAMVKVFNDIYGTDENDINSWYGLCNVLNITPLPETLNGCRDKVRETHVNLVDLVDLPNSNKPIEIFPTELELSEYSKKNHKIFPRENAYAGGLLKFLLRKINNPPLHTSRGGRRRKR
;
A
#
# COMPACT_ATOMS: atom_id res chain seq x y z
N LEU A 1 -13.08 -0.94 -4.06
CA LEU A 1 -12.70 -0.27 -5.33
C LEU A 1 -13.76 -0.41 -6.41
N LYS A 2 -14.52 -1.51 -6.43
CA LYS A 2 -15.67 -1.70 -7.34
C LYS A 2 -16.62 -0.49 -7.35
N ASP A 3 -16.95 0.05 -6.18
CA ASP A 3 -17.84 1.22 -6.06
C ASP A 3 -17.32 2.42 -6.84
N PHE A 4 -16.05 2.80 -6.65
CA PHE A 4 -15.42 3.89 -7.41
C PHE A 4 -15.49 3.67 -8.93
N PHE A 5 -15.14 2.47 -9.40
CA PHE A 5 -15.15 2.19 -10.84
C PHE A 5 -16.56 2.08 -11.43
N SER A 6 -17.58 1.75 -10.61
CA SER A 6 -18.97 1.67 -11.06
C SER A 6 -19.60 3.01 -11.40
N GLU A 7 -18.97 4.12 -11.00
CA GLU A 7 -19.39 5.48 -11.33
C GLU A 7 -19.16 5.84 -12.81
N PHE A 8 -18.46 4.98 -13.57
CA PHE A 8 -18.07 5.19 -14.96
C PHE A 8 -18.77 4.19 -15.89
N GLU A 9 -19.92 4.57 -16.43
CA GLU A 9 -20.82 3.68 -17.20
C GLU A 9 -20.16 2.96 -18.39
N LEU A 10 -19.17 3.59 -19.04
CA LEU A 10 -18.47 3.00 -20.19
C LEU A 10 -17.33 2.06 -19.79
N PHE A 11 -17.03 1.96 -18.50
CA PHE A 11 -15.89 1.21 -17.99
C PHE A 11 -16.31 -0.08 -17.29
N THR A 12 -15.68 -1.19 -17.67
CA THR A 12 -15.82 -2.48 -16.97
C THR A 12 -14.57 -2.78 -16.17
N TYR A 13 -14.67 -2.68 -14.84
CA TYR A 13 -13.58 -2.97 -13.91
C TYR A 13 -13.28 -4.47 -13.85
N ASN A 14 -12.00 -4.81 -14.00
CA ASN A 14 -11.47 -6.15 -13.78
C ASN A 14 -10.71 -6.23 -12.44
N PRO A 15 -11.29 -6.84 -11.39
CA PRO A 15 -10.64 -6.94 -10.07
C PRO A 15 -9.42 -7.87 -10.05
N ALA A 16 -9.19 -8.66 -11.11
CA ALA A 16 -8.00 -9.51 -11.22
C ALA A 16 -6.76 -8.74 -11.73
N GLN A 17 -6.92 -7.48 -12.14
CA GLN A 17 -5.81 -6.59 -12.51
C GLN A 17 -5.52 -5.61 -11.38
N PRO A 18 -4.27 -5.11 -11.27
CA PRO A 18 -3.94 -4.09 -10.29
C PRO A 18 -4.85 -2.87 -10.40
N ALA A 19 -5.31 -2.35 -9.27
CA ALA A 19 -6.18 -1.18 -9.21
C ALA A 19 -5.63 0.02 -9.99
N THR A 20 -4.32 0.23 -9.92
CA THR A 20 -3.65 1.32 -10.64
C THR A 20 -3.67 1.12 -12.14
N GLU A 21 -3.54 -0.12 -12.63
CA GLU A 21 -3.65 -0.44 -14.06
C GLU A 21 -5.08 -0.21 -14.57
N GLU A 22 -6.09 -0.63 -13.82
CA GLU A 22 -7.49 -0.37 -14.17
C GLU A 22 -7.81 1.12 -14.17
N PHE A 23 -7.23 1.90 -13.25
CA PHE A 23 -7.32 3.37 -13.28
C PHE A 23 -6.67 3.95 -14.54
N HIS A 24 -5.49 3.48 -14.94
CA HIS A 24 -4.85 3.90 -16.19
C HIS A 24 -5.72 3.56 -17.42
N ARG A 25 -6.34 2.39 -17.42
CA ARG A 25 -7.27 1.94 -18.47
C ARG A 25 -8.51 2.84 -18.55
N LEU A 26 -9.07 3.20 -17.39
CA LEU A 26 -10.18 4.15 -17.27
C LEU A 26 -9.79 5.53 -17.81
N SER A 27 -8.65 6.11 -17.37
CA SER A 27 -8.20 7.42 -17.85
C SER A 27 -8.01 7.44 -19.37
N ARG A 28 -7.47 6.37 -19.95
CA ARG A 28 -7.30 6.26 -21.41
C ARG A 28 -8.63 6.18 -22.15
N LEU A 29 -9.62 5.47 -21.61
CA LEU A 29 -10.94 5.32 -22.21
C LEU A 29 -11.67 6.66 -22.31
N TYR A 30 -11.66 7.43 -21.23
CA TYR A 30 -12.36 8.72 -21.16
C TYR A 30 -11.58 9.87 -21.79
N GLY A 31 -10.25 9.74 -21.93
CA GLY A 31 -9.43 10.74 -22.61
C GLY A 31 -9.38 12.09 -21.89
N TRP A 32 -9.58 12.09 -20.57
CA TRP A 32 -9.61 13.29 -19.74
C TRP A 32 -8.38 14.17 -19.90
N ASP A 33 -8.59 15.47 -19.77
CA ASP A 33 -7.50 16.41 -19.69
C ASP A 33 -6.75 16.32 -18.35
N ARG A 34 -5.75 17.19 -18.17
CA ARG A 34 -4.90 17.16 -16.97
C ARG A 34 -5.66 17.49 -15.69
N GLU A 35 -6.62 18.41 -15.74
CA GLU A 35 -7.37 18.87 -14.57
C GLU A 35 -8.40 17.81 -14.15
N GLU A 36 -9.18 17.31 -15.10
CA GLU A 36 -10.13 16.22 -14.90
C GLU A 36 -9.42 14.97 -14.38
N THR A 37 -8.27 14.62 -14.98
CA THR A 37 -7.46 13.48 -14.53
C THR A 37 -6.97 13.68 -13.09
N ALA A 38 -6.66 14.92 -12.68
CA ALA A 38 -6.19 15.19 -11.32
C ALA A 38 -7.31 14.98 -10.30
N GLU A 39 -8.52 15.47 -10.57
CA GLU A 39 -9.68 15.30 -9.69
C GLU A 39 -10.05 13.81 -9.55
N VAL A 40 -10.19 13.10 -10.66
CA VAL A 40 -10.57 11.68 -10.67
C VAL A 40 -9.47 10.83 -10.02
N ARG A 41 -8.20 11.19 -10.20
CA ARG A 41 -7.09 10.54 -9.50
C ARG A 41 -7.15 10.74 -7.99
N GLU A 42 -7.58 11.91 -7.52
CA GLU A 42 -7.72 12.14 -6.08
C GLU A 42 -8.86 11.32 -5.48
N ARG A 43 -9.99 11.20 -6.18
CA ARG A 43 -11.09 10.29 -5.80
C ARG A 43 -10.64 8.84 -5.77
N PHE A 44 -9.85 8.41 -6.76
CA PHE A 44 -9.29 7.06 -6.79
C PHE A 44 -8.36 6.78 -5.60
N LYS A 45 -7.46 7.73 -5.26
CA LYS A 45 -6.61 7.62 -4.06
C LYS A 45 -7.44 7.50 -2.78
N ASN A 46 -8.47 8.33 -2.62
CA ASN A 46 -9.39 8.25 -1.49
C ASN A 46 -10.06 6.87 -1.41
N ALA A 47 -10.49 6.32 -2.55
CA ALA A 47 -11.09 5.00 -2.60
C ALA A 47 -10.12 3.88 -2.19
N MET A 48 -8.84 3.96 -2.61
CA MET A 48 -7.82 2.99 -2.18
C MET A 48 -7.59 3.04 -0.67
N VAL A 49 -7.50 4.23 -0.07
CA VAL A 49 -7.32 4.38 1.38
C VAL A 49 -8.53 3.86 2.15
N LYS A 50 -9.76 4.14 1.69
CA LYS A 50 -10.98 3.60 2.30
C LYS A 50 -11.00 2.09 2.27
N VAL A 51 -10.70 1.48 1.13
CA VAL A 51 -10.66 0.01 1.00
C VAL A 51 -9.60 -0.60 1.90
N PHE A 52 -8.42 0.00 2.01
CA PHE A 52 -7.41 -0.44 2.97
C PHE A 52 -7.98 -0.43 4.40
N ASN A 53 -8.59 0.68 4.80
CA ASN A 53 -9.17 0.86 6.12
C ASN A 53 -10.31 -0.12 6.40
N ASP A 54 -11.13 -0.45 5.40
CA ASP A 54 -12.22 -1.42 5.51
C ASP A 54 -11.70 -2.86 5.69
N ILE A 55 -10.58 -3.20 5.04
CA ILE A 55 -9.97 -4.54 5.13
C ILE A 55 -9.21 -4.72 6.44
N TYR A 56 -8.38 -3.75 6.82
CA TYR A 56 -7.39 -3.90 7.88
C TYR A 56 -7.72 -3.13 9.16
N GLY A 57 -8.68 -2.21 9.12
CA GLY A 57 -9.07 -1.38 10.25
C GLY A 57 -8.34 -0.04 10.33
N THR A 58 -8.92 0.87 11.12
CA THR A 58 -8.42 2.23 11.34
C THR A 58 -7.92 2.49 12.75
N ASP A 59 -8.28 1.65 13.73
CA ASP A 59 -7.92 1.89 15.12
C ASP A 59 -6.53 1.36 15.43
N GLU A 60 -5.58 2.26 15.62
CA GLU A 60 -4.21 1.89 15.99
C GLU A 60 -4.09 1.27 17.38
N ASN A 61 -5.12 1.34 18.22
CA ASN A 61 -5.16 0.75 19.54
C ASN A 61 -5.86 -0.62 19.58
N ASP A 62 -6.46 -1.06 18.47
CA ASP A 62 -7.05 -2.40 18.36
C ASP A 62 -5.99 -3.43 17.95
N ILE A 63 -5.59 -4.28 18.90
CA ILE A 63 -4.60 -5.33 18.67
C ILE A 63 -5.06 -6.36 17.63
N ASN A 64 -6.37 -6.57 17.42
CA ASN A 64 -6.86 -7.53 16.44
C ASN A 64 -6.60 -7.03 15.01
N SER A 65 -6.81 -5.74 14.76
CA SER A 65 -6.44 -5.10 13.49
C SER A 65 -4.94 -5.28 13.19
N TRP A 66 -4.08 -5.15 14.21
CA TRP A 66 -2.65 -5.41 14.08
C TRP A 66 -2.31 -6.88 13.82
N TYR A 67 -2.98 -7.83 14.49
CA TYR A 67 -2.79 -9.25 14.24
C TYR A 67 -3.21 -9.64 12.83
N GLY A 68 -4.30 -9.07 12.30
CA GLY A 68 -4.70 -9.21 10.91
C GLY A 68 -3.59 -8.80 9.95
N LEU A 69 -3.01 -7.61 10.15
CA LEU A 69 -1.86 -7.14 9.36
C LEU A 69 -0.64 -8.04 9.52
N CYS A 70 -0.28 -8.43 10.74
CA CYS A 70 0.88 -9.29 10.97
C CYS A 70 0.75 -10.63 10.25
N ASN A 71 -0.43 -11.24 10.26
CA ASN A 71 -0.70 -12.49 9.55
C ASN A 71 -0.57 -12.31 8.04
N VAL A 72 -1.18 -11.27 7.49
CA VAL A 72 -1.12 -10.96 6.06
C VAL A 72 0.33 -10.71 5.61
N LEU A 73 1.12 -10.06 6.44
CA LEU A 73 2.53 -9.75 6.19
C LEU A 73 3.50 -10.89 6.54
N ASN A 74 2.99 -12.08 6.88
CA ASN A 74 3.78 -13.26 7.26
C ASN A 74 4.75 -12.98 8.43
N ILE A 75 4.35 -12.15 9.39
CA ILE A 75 5.16 -11.81 10.56
C ILE A 75 5.03 -12.95 11.59
N THR A 76 6.10 -13.74 11.71
CA THR A 76 6.17 -14.87 12.65
C THR A 76 7.47 -14.81 13.48
N PRO A 77 7.42 -15.02 14.81
CA PRO A 77 6.22 -15.25 15.62
C PRO A 77 5.36 -13.98 15.72
N LEU A 78 4.05 -14.18 15.95
CA LEU A 78 3.12 -13.07 16.17
C LEU A 78 3.53 -12.31 17.44
N PRO A 79 3.75 -10.99 17.37
CA PRO A 79 4.12 -10.23 18.56
C PRO A 79 3.00 -10.23 19.60
N GLU A 80 3.33 -10.34 20.89
CA GLU A 80 2.33 -10.41 21.97
C GLU A 80 1.77 -9.04 22.37
N THR A 81 2.36 -7.95 21.87
CA THR A 81 2.02 -6.58 22.27
C THR A 81 1.75 -5.70 21.07
N LEU A 82 0.87 -4.72 21.27
CA LEU A 82 0.52 -3.69 20.29
C LEU A 82 1.76 -2.98 19.73
N ASN A 83 2.71 -2.62 20.60
CA ASN A 83 3.96 -1.96 20.19
C ASN A 83 4.84 -2.91 19.38
N GLY A 84 4.92 -4.20 19.75
CA GLY A 84 5.62 -5.20 18.97
C GLY A 84 5.06 -5.36 17.56
N CYS A 85 3.73 -5.39 17.41
CA CYS A 85 3.09 -5.41 16.10
C CYS A 85 3.42 -4.16 15.28
N ARG A 86 3.26 -2.97 15.88
CA ARG A 86 3.58 -1.69 15.24
C ARG A 86 5.01 -1.64 14.72
N ASP A 87 5.96 -2.12 15.52
CA ASP A 87 7.38 -2.13 15.15
C ASP A 87 7.65 -3.12 14.02
N LYS A 88 7.12 -4.34 14.09
CA LYS A 88 7.29 -5.35 13.02
C LYS A 88 6.64 -4.95 11.70
N VAL A 89 5.44 -4.37 11.74
CA VAL A 89 4.78 -3.83 10.55
C VAL A 89 5.59 -2.66 9.96
N ARG A 90 6.19 -1.81 10.80
CA ARG A 90 7.05 -0.71 10.34
C ARG A 90 8.37 -1.19 9.72
N GLU A 91 8.90 -2.32 10.18
CA GLU A 91 10.12 -2.94 9.61
C GLU A 91 9.85 -3.65 8.28
N THR A 92 8.59 -3.92 7.97
CA THR A 92 8.19 -4.61 6.75
C THR A 92 8.08 -3.63 5.58
N HIS A 93 8.58 -4.01 4.40
CA HIS A 93 8.42 -3.24 3.18
C HIS A 93 7.51 -4.01 2.23
N VAL A 94 6.36 -3.43 1.91
CA VAL A 94 5.32 -4.06 1.10
C VAL A 94 4.66 -3.00 0.23
N ASN A 95 4.20 -3.40 -0.96
CA ASN A 95 3.44 -2.49 -1.80
C ASN A 95 1.98 -2.41 -1.33
N LEU A 96 1.52 -1.19 -1.03
CA LEU A 96 0.17 -0.97 -0.49
C LEU A 96 -0.94 -1.15 -1.52
N VAL A 97 -0.67 -1.00 -2.82
CA VAL A 97 -1.64 -1.37 -3.87
C VAL A 97 -1.84 -2.88 -3.85
N ASP A 98 -0.76 -3.66 -3.74
CA ASP A 98 -0.87 -5.11 -3.63
C ASP A 98 -1.62 -5.54 -2.37
N LEU A 99 -1.46 -4.84 -1.24
CA LEU A 99 -2.26 -5.11 -0.03
C LEU A 99 -3.75 -4.81 -0.21
N VAL A 100 -4.10 -3.77 -0.96
CA VAL A 100 -5.50 -3.45 -1.28
C VAL A 100 -6.10 -4.47 -2.24
N ASP A 101 -5.31 -4.93 -3.21
CA ASP A 101 -5.75 -5.89 -4.23
C ASP A 101 -5.67 -7.35 -3.73
N LEU A 102 -4.99 -7.60 -2.62
CA LEU A 102 -4.74 -8.94 -2.07
C LEU A 102 -6.01 -9.80 -1.93
N PRO A 103 -7.15 -9.30 -1.42
CA PRO A 103 -8.37 -10.11 -1.32
C PRO A 103 -8.92 -10.59 -2.67
N ASN A 104 -8.56 -9.92 -3.77
CA ASN A 104 -8.94 -10.28 -5.14
C ASN A 104 -7.85 -11.10 -5.85
N SER A 105 -6.71 -11.31 -5.19
CA SER A 105 -5.53 -11.97 -5.74
C SER A 105 -5.36 -13.38 -5.15
N ASN A 106 -5.02 -14.34 -6.00
CA ASN A 106 -4.61 -15.68 -5.57
C ASN A 106 -3.10 -15.76 -5.27
N LYS A 107 -2.38 -14.64 -5.29
CA LYS A 107 -0.94 -14.59 -5.08
C LYS A 107 -0.63 -14.16 -3.64
N PRO A 108 0.39 -14.76 -3.01
CA PRO A 108 0.86 -14.27 -1.72
C PRO A 108 1.41 -12.86 -1.86
N ILE A 109 1.37 -12.09 -0.77
CA ILE A 109 1.95 -10.75 -0.73
C ILE A 109 3.48 -10.85 -0.83
N GLU A 110 4.07 -9.95 -1.63
CA GLU A 110 5.53 -9.83 -1.75
C GLU A 110 6.07 -8.88 -0.68
N ILE A 111 6.99 -9.38 0.14
CA ILE A 111 7.68 -8.62 1.18
C ILE A 111 9.08 -8.31 0.70
N PHE A 112 9.40 -7.02 0.60
CA PHE A 112 10.69 -6.55 0.12
C PHE A 112 11.69 -6.40 1.28
N PRO A 113 12.95 -6.82 1.08
CA PRO A 113 14.03 -6.60 2.05
C PRO A 113 14.29 -5.12 2.36
N THR A 114 14.12 -4.23 1.39
CA THR A 114 14.49 -2.81 1.51
C THR A 114 13.44 -1.86 0.93
N GLU A 115 13.40 -0.61 1.44
CA GLU A 115 12.61 0.47 0.81
C GLU A 115 13.00 0.75 -0.64
N LEU A 116 14.27 0.51 -1.00
CA LEU A 116 14.77 0.70 -2.36
C LEU A 116 14.14 -0.31 -3.32
N GLU A 117 14.18 -1.60 -2.98
CA GLU A 117 13.57 -2.66 -3.77
C GLU A 117 12.06 -2.48 -3.89
N LEU A 118 11.38 -2.12 -2.78
CA LEU A 118 9.98 -1.75 -2.82
C LEU A 118 9.73 -0.57 -3.78
N SER A 119 10.58 0.47 -3.74
CA SER A 119 10.46 1.62 -4.63
C SER A 119 10.60 1.23 -6.10
N GLU A 120 11.64 0.44 -6.43
CA GLU A 120 11.91 -0.03 -7.79
C GLU A 120 10.74 -0.86 -8.33
N TYR A 121 10.26 -1.81 -7.53
CA TYR A 121 9.08 -2.61 -7.85
C TYR A 121 7.85 -1.71 -8.10
N SER A 122 7.56 -0.80 -7.18
CA SER A 122 6.38 0.06 -7.25
C SER A 122 6.39 0.96 -8.49
N LYS A 123 7.56 1.51 -8.85
CA LYS A 123 7.73 2.34 -10.05
C LYS A 123 7.62 1.51 -11.33
N LYS A 124 8.31 0.37 -11.39
CA LYS A 124 8.32 -0.52 -12.57
C LYS A 124 6.91 -1.00 -12.92
N ASN A 125 6.10 -1.31 -11.92
CA ASN A 125 4.74 -1.82 -12.10
C ASN A 125 3.66 -0.73 -12.04
N HIS A 126 4.04 0.55 -11.94
CA HIS A 126 3.10 1.67 -11.78
C HIS A 126 2.12 1.50 -10.59
N LYS A 127 2.56 0.81 -9.53
CA LYS A 127 1.78 0.56 -8.30
C LYS A 127 2.13 1.58 -7.22
N ILE A 128 1.71 2.82 -7.42
CA ILE A 128 2.02 3.93 -6.50
C ILE A 128 0.82 4.21 -5.60
N PHE A 129 0.97 3.94 -4.31
CA PHE A 129 -0.04 4.23 -3.31
C PHE A 129 0.07 5.69 -2.81
N PRO A 130 -1.05 6.38 -2.54
CA PRO A 130 -1.04 7.75 -2.00
C PRO A 130 -0.35 7.81 -0.63
N ARG A 131 0.68 8.65 -0.53
CA ARG A 131 1.36 8.90 0.74
C ARG A 131 0.62 9.93 1.60
N GLU A 132 0.08 10.96 0.98
CA GLU A 132 -0.63 12.04 1.64
C GLU A 132 -2.10 11.91 1.27
N ASN A 133 -2.95 11.69 2.26
CA ASN A 133 -4.39 11.57 2.10
C ASN A 133 -5.10 11.93 3.41
N ALA A 134 -6.24 12.61 3.35
CA ALA A 134 -6.98 13.01 4.53
C ALA A 134 -7.48 11.82 5.38
N TYR A 135 -7.65 10.65 4.76
CA TYR A 135 -8.05 9.41 5.41
C TYR A 135 -6.86 8.52 5.80
N ALA A 136 -5.62 8.94 5.51
CA ALA A 136 -4.43 8.22 5.92
C ALA A 136 -4.16 8.45 7.42
N GLY A 137 -4.80 7.61 8.24
CA GLY A 137 -4.63 7.56 9.69
C GLY A 137 -4.50 6.12 10.18
N GLY A 138 -4.39 5.95 11.50
CA GLY A 138 -4.46 4.62 12.10
C GLY A 138 -3.31 3.70 11.69
N LEU A 139 -3.65 2.49 11.22
CA LEU A 139 -2.71 1.45 10.82
C LEU A 139 -1.89 1.85 9.58
N LEU A 140 -2.55 2.48 8.60
CA LEU A 140 -1.95 2.79 7.29
C LEU A 140 -0.67 3.61 7.42
N LYS A 141 -0.61 4.56 8.38
CA LYS A 141 0.55 5.44 8.57
C LYS A 141 1.85 4.67 8.89
N PHE A 142 1.76 3.47 9.44
CA PHE A 142 2.92 2.64 9.79
C PHE A 142 3.49 1.89 8.58
N LEU A 143 2.74 1.78 7.48
CA LEU A 143 3.13 1.10 6.25
C LEU A 143 3.59 2.05 5.14
N LEU A 144 3.34 3.35 5.27
CA LEU A 144 3.76 4.33 4.27
C LEU A 144 5.30 4.40 4.14
N ARG A 145 5.81 4.37 2.91
CA ARG A 145 7.25 4.43 2.56
C ARG A 145 7.54 5.51 1.53
N LYS A 146 8.81 5.89 1.39
CA LYS A 146 9.24 6.90 0.42
C LYS A 146 9.52 6.28 -0.95
N ILE A 147 8.46 6.00 -1.71
CA ILE A 147 8.61 5.35 -3.03
C ILE A 147 9.37 6.21 -4.03
N ASN A 148 9.15 7.53 -4.08
CA ASN A 148 9.80 8.37 -5.08
C ASN A 148 11.28 8.68 -4.76
N ASN A 149 11.62 8.76 -3.47
CA ASN A 149 12.96 9.07 -2.99
C ASN A 149 13.31 8.16 -1.80
N PRO A 150 13.56 6.86 -2.04
CA PRO A 150 13.87 5.92 -0.99
C PRO A 150 15.26 6.24 -0.39
N PRO A 151 15.46 6.04 0.93
CA PRO A 151 16.78 6.16 1.52
C PRO A 151 17.74 5.16 0.86
N LEU A 152 18.96 5.61 0.55
CA LEU A 152 20.02 4.71 0.07
C LEU A 152 20.33 3.67 1.15
N HIS A 153 20.35 2.40 0.77
CA HIS A 153 20.73 1.32 1.68
C HIS A 153 22.23 1.41 1.98
N THR A 154 22.59 2.18 3.00
CA THR A 154 23.95 2.11 3.56
C THR A 154 23.96 0.88 4.47
N SER A 155 24.60 -0.19 3.99
CA SER A 155 24.94 -1.32 4.85
C SER A 155 25.64 -0.78 6.09
N ARG A 156 25.00 -0.85 7.26
CA ARG A 156 25.66 -0.57 8.54
C ARG A 156 26.68 -1.66 8.80
N GLY A 157 27.83 -1.56 8.15
CA GLY A 157 28.98 -2.43 8.29
C GLY A 157 30.08 -1.77 9.12
N GLY A 158 30.10 -2.10 10.41
CA GLY A 158 31.33 -2.34 11.19
C GLY A 158 32.28 -1.17 11.47
N ARG A 159 32.28 -0.70 12.72
CA ARG A 159 33.56 -0.43 13.40
C ARG A 159 33.56 -1.01 14.81
N ARG A 160 34.13 -2.21 14.88
CA ARG A 160 34.71 -2.85 16.07
C ARG A 160 35.42 -1.80 16.94
N ARG A 161 35.02 -1.68 18.21
CA ARG A 161 35.88 -1.13 19.26
C ARG A 161 37.10 -2.04 19.38
N LYS A 162 38.28 -1.55 18.97
CA LYS A 162 39.55 -2.09 19.46
C LYS A 162 39.78 -1.50 20.85
N ARG A 163 40.08 -2.39 21.79
CA ARG A 163 40.67 -2.08 23.10
C ARG A 163 41.98 -1.33 22.92
#